data_AF-A0A1Q7UDT7-F1
#
_entry.id   AF-A0A1Q7UDT7-F1
#
_cell.length_a   1.000
_cell.length_b   1.000
_cell.length_c   1.000
_cell.angle_alpha   90.00
_cell.angle_beta   90.00
_cell.angle_gamma   90.00
#
_symmetry.space_group_name_H-M   'P 1'
#
loop_
_entity.id
_entity.type
_entity.pdbx_description
1 polymer ?
#
loop_
_entity_poly.entity_id
_entity_poly.type
_entity_poly.pdbx_seq_one_letter_code
_entity_poly.pdbx_strand_id
1 'polypeptide(L)'
;MNDRVRLWLERTRDGYRLRDAATEEVVRYEDPRVRVIKLAGVSYRLDALQDEGFAPGRRLALVPEPDNEHDPNAIGVWDADRRVQAGYVPAETAAGIDADAWQAVSLLEFYEGDRRVGLRLLLAPKDAWIGAPRA
;
A
#
# COMPACT_ATOMS: atom_id res chain seq x y z
N MET A 1 -18.99 16.10 11.62
CA MET A 1 -18.86 15.56 10.25
C MET A 1 -17.52 14.88 10.19
N ASN A 2 -17.48 13.56 10.06
CA ASN A 2 -16.22 12.85 9.85
C ASN A 2 -15.99 12.86 8.34
N ASP A 3 -15.22 13.81 7.84
CA ASP A 3 -14.96 13.90 6.40
C ASP A 3 -14.14 12.67 6.00
N ARG A 4 -14.80 11.72 5.33
CA ARG A 4 -14.13 10.52 4.83
C ARG A 4 -13.01 10.95 3.90
N VAL A 5 -11.84 10.34 4.06
CA VAL A 5 -10.70 10.59 3.18
C VAL A 5 -11.09 10.22 1.75
N ARG A 6 -10.94 11.15 0.81
CA ARG A 6 -11.22 10.94 -0.61
C ARG A 6 -9.98 11.28 -1.42
N LEU A 7 -9.42 10.30 -2.12
CA LEU A 7 -8.15 10.43 -2.81
C LEU A 7 -8.30 10.08 -4.29
N TRP A 8 -7.65 10.87 -5.15
CA TRP A 8 -7.35 10.50 -6.53
C TRP A 8 -5.91 10.03 -6.64
N LEU A 9 -5.70 8.97 -7.42
CA LEU A 9 -4.38 8.47 -7.81
C LEU A 9 -3.94 9.12 -9.12
N GLU A 10 -3.36 10.31 -9.09
CA GLU A 10 -2.83 10.96 -10.30
C GLU A 10 -1.67 10.14 -10.90
N ARG A 11 -1.80 9.71 -12.16
CA ARG A 11 -0.76 8.95 -12.86
C ARG A 11 0.50 9.80 -12.98
N THR A 12 1.64 9.21 -12.66
CA THR A 12 2.98 9.77 -12.87
C THR A 12 3.80 8.80 -13.73
N ARG A 13 5.05 9.17 -14.05
CA ARG A 13 5.97 8.32 -14.81
C ARG A 13 6.19 6.96 -14.15
N ASP A 14 6.35 6.96 -12.82
CA ASP A 14 6.86 5.80 -12.06
C ASP A 14 5.79 5.19 -11.12
N GLY A 15 4.51 5.57 -11.29
CA GLY A 15 3.40 5.12 -10.45
C GLY A 15 2.36 6.20 -10.24
N TYR A 16 1.93 6.41 -9.00
CA TYR A 16 0.86 7.35 -8.66
C TYR A 16 1.24 8.38 -7.58
N ARG A 17 0.76 9.60 -7.77
CA ARG A 17 0.73 10.65 -6.75
C ARG A 17 -0.68 10.76 -6.17
N LEU A 18 -0.78 11.14 -4.90
CA LEU A 18 -2.06 11.32 -4.21
C LEU A 18 -2.55 12.76 -4.37
N ARG A 19 -3.83 12.93 -4.68
CA ARG A 19 -4.53 14.22 -4.59
C ARG A 19 -5.78 14.09 -3.75
N ASP A 20 -6.08 15.13 -2.98
CA ASP A 20 -7.35 15.23 -2.28
C ASP A 20 -8.46 15.44 -3.31
N ALA A 21 -9.53 14.64 -3.24
CA ALA A 21 -10.58 14.68 -4.24
C ALA A 21 -11.50 15.91 -4.13
N ALA A 22 -11.50 16.60 -2.99
CA ALA A 22 -12.31 17.79 -2.78
C ALA A 22 -11.55 19.06 -3.16
N THR A 23 -10.26 19.14 -2.84
CA THR A 23 -9.45 20.35 -3.07
C THR A 23 -8.55 20.26 -4.30
N GLU A 24 -8.39 19.07 -4.87
CA GLU A 24 -7.41 18.75 -5.92
C GLU A 24 -5.95 18.97 -5.51
N GLU A 25 -5.68 19.33 -4.26
CA GLU A 25 -4.32 19.56 -3.76
C GLU A 25 -3.55 18.25 -3.65
N VAL A 26 -2.23 18.33 -3.81
CA VAL A 26 -1.34 17.18 -3.63
C VAL A 26 -1.35 16.77 -2.15
N VAL A 27 -1.67 15.50 -1.90
CA VAL A 27 -1.54 14.88 -0.57
C VAL A 27 -0.12 14.37 -0.42
N ARG A 28 0.62 14.93 0.53
CA ARG A 28 1.99 14.54 0.84
C ARG A 28 2.02 13.23 1.63
N TYR A 29 3.17 12.57 1.65
CA TYR A 29 3.32 11.29 2.35
C TYR A 29 3.21 11.43 3.87
N GLU A 30 3.49 12.62 4.39
CA GLU A 30 3.36 12.98 5.81
C GLU A 30 1.94 13.38 6.21
N ASP A 31 0.96 13.33 5.29
CA ASP A 31 -0.43 13.65 5.61
C ASP A 31 -0.95 12.68 6.70
N PRO A 32 -1.41 13.19 7.85
CA PRO A 32 -1.75 12.34 9.00
C PRO A 32 -2.98 11.45 8.77
N ARG A 33 -3.75 11.69 7.71
CA ARG A 33 -4.96 10.92 7.37
C ARG A 33 -4.64 9.57 6.72
N VAL A 34 -3.42 9.39 6.24
CA VAL A 34 -2.96 8.20 5.52
C VAL A 34 -1.58 7.77 6.01
N ARG A 35 -1.08 6.63 5.53
CA ARG A 35 0.32 6.26 5.68
C ARG A 35 0.87 5.84 4.33
N VAL A 36 1.99 6.41 3.92
CA VAL A 36 2.71 5.97 2.72
C VAL A 36 3.99 5.28 3.14
N ILE A 37 4.09 3.98 2.88
CA ILE A 37 5.17 3.14 3.41
C ILE A 37 5.98 2.48 2.28
N LYS A 38 7.23 2.15 2.58
CA LYS A 38 7.98 1.17 1.78
C LYS A 38 7.68 -0.22 2.32
N LEU A 39 7.38 -1.16 1.43
CA LEU A 39 7.09 -2.54 1.84
C LEU A 39 8.34 -3.20 2.41
N ALA A 40 8.20 -3.87 3.56
CA ALA A 40 9.30 -4.55 4.26
C ALA A 40 9.43 -6.02 3.81
N GLY A 41 10.62 -6.59 3.97
CA GLY A 41 10.88 -8.01 3.71
C GLY A 41 10.85 -8.43 2.23
N VAL A 42 10.83 -7.47 1.30
CA VAL A 42 10.76 -7.71 -0.15
C VAL A 42 11.93 -8.51 -0.70
N SER A 43 13.12 -8.39 -0.10
CA SER A 43 14.33 -9.12 -0.51
C SER A 43 14.18 -10.64 -0.36
N TYR A 44 13.36 -11.10 0.58
CA TYR A 44 13.07 -12.53 0.76
C TYR A 44 11.99 -13.04 -0.19
N ARG A 45 11.36 -12.15 -0.97
CA ARG A 45 10.18 -12.42 -1.80
C ARG A 45 10.30 -11.83 -3.20
N LEU A 46 11.53 -11.69 -3.72
CA LEU A 46 11.78 -11.02 -5.00
C LEU A 46 11.03 -11.65 -6.19
N ASP A 47 10.86 -12.97 -6.22
CA ASP A 47 10.14 -13.64 -7.32
C ASP A 47 8.62 -13.38 -7.22
N ALA A 48 8.05 -13.54 -6.02
CA ALA A 48 6.68 -13.20 -5.72
C ALA A 48 6.36 -11.72 -6.03
N LEU A 49 7.30 -10.83 -5.72
CA LEU A 49 7.19 -9.40 -5.97
C LEU A 49 7.03 -9.06 -7.46
N GLN A 50 7.37 -9.95 -8.40
CA GLN A 50 7.20 -9.68 -9.83
C GLN A 50 5.74 -9.83 -10.32
N ASP A 51 4.82 -10.38 -9.51
CA ASP A 51 3.43 -10.59 -9.92
C ASP A 51 2.73 -9.26 -10.29
N GLU A 52 1.92 -9.28 -11.36
CA GLU A 52 1.17 -8.11 -11.84
C GLU A 52 0.12 -7.62 -10.85
N GLY A 53 -0.28 -8.47 -9.90
CA GLY A 53 -1.13 -8.13 -8.75
C GLY A 53 -0.55 -7.02 -7.87
N PHE A 54 0.76 -6.73 -7.98
CA PHE A 54 1.40 -5.64 -7.25
C PHE A 54 1.73 -4.40 -8.11
N ALA A 55 1.31 -4.36 -9.38
CA ALA A 55 1.49 -3.18 -10.23
C ALA A 55 0.82 -1.93 -9.61
N PRO A 56 1.28 -0.71 -9.93
CA PRO A 56 0.72 0.51 -9.38
C PRO A 56 -0.80 0.59 -9.60
N GLY A 57 -1.52 1.07 -8.60
CA GLY A 57 -2.98 1.18 -8.59
C GLY A 57 -3.71 -0.10 -8.20
N ARG A 58 -3.02 -1.25 -8.12
CA ARG A 58 -3.64 -2.49 -7.65
C ARG A 58 -3.97 -2.43 -6.16
N ARG A 59 -5.14 -2.98 -5.81
CA ARG A 59 -5.54 -3.23 -4.43
C ARG A 59 -4.74 -4.38 -3.87
N LEU A 60 -4.33 -4.25 -2.61
CA LEU A 60 -3.57 -5.27 -1.89
C LEU A 60 -4.34 -5.69 -0.66
N ALA A 61 -4.22 -6.97 -0.30
CA ALA A 61 -4.80 -7.49 0.93
C ALA A 61 -3.81 -7.32 2.09
N LEU A 62 -4.30 -6.77 3.20
CA LEU A 62 -3.63 -6.75 4.48
C LEU A 62 -4.11 -7.98 5.28
N VAL A 63 -3.19 -8.81 5.72
CA VAL A 63 -3.49 -10.06 6.44
C VAL A 63 -2.72 -10.07 7.75
N PRO A 64 -3.39 -9.92 8.91
CA PRO A 64 -2.77 -10.12 10.21
C PRO A 64 -2.18 -11.51 10.36
N GLU A 65 -1.00 -11.60 10.97
CA GLU A 65 -0.34 -12.86 11.35
C GLU A 65 -0.07 -12.84 12.87
N PRO A 66 -1.12 -12.97 13.72
CA PRO A 66 -0.97 -12.85 15.18
C PRO A 66 -0.09 -13.94 15.80
N ASP A 67 0.03 -15.09 15.12
CA ASP A 67 0.87 -16.22 15.54
C ASP A 67 2.29 -16.14 14.94
N ASN A 68 2.69 -15.01 14.35
CA ASN A 68 4.02 -14.84 13.80
C ASN A 68 5.08 -14.86 14.93
N GLU A 69 6.05 -15.76 14.81
CA GLU A 69 7.07 -16.01 15.84
C GLU A 69 7.96 -14.81 16.16
N HIS A 70 8.06 -13.84 15.24
CA HIS A 70 8.94 -12.68 15.38
C HIS A 70 8.21 -11.43 15.84
N ASP A 71 6.99 -11.20 15.33
CA ASP A 71 6.20 -10.01 15.64
C ASP A 71 4.70 -10.35 15.62
N PRO A 72 4.01 -10.39 16.78
CA PRO A 72 2.57 -10.67 16.83
C PRO A 72 1.71 -9.58 16.18
N ASN A 73 2.27 -8.42 15.84
CA ASN A 73 1.59 -7.38 15.08
C ASN A 73 1.86 -7.47 13.57
N ALA A 74 2.55 -8.52 13.10
CA ALA A 74 2.90 -8.66 11.70
C ALA A 74 1.64 -8.60 10.80
N ILE A 75 1.70 -7.77 9.76
CA ILE A 75 0.65 -7.68 8.74
C ILE A 75 1.29 -8.00 7.40
N GLY A 76 0.97 -9.17 6.87
CA GLY A 76 1.36 -9.59 5.53
C GLY A 76 0.66 -8.76 4.47
N VAL A 77 1.40 -8.39 3.43
CA VAL A 77 0.85 -7.72 2.24
C VAL A 77 0.82 -8.70 1.08
N TRP A 78 -0.39 -8.98 0.62
CA TRP A 78 -0.69 -9.94 -0.43
C TRP A 78 -1.34 -9.24 -1.62
N ASP A 79 -1.36 -9.90 -2.77
CA ASP A 79 -2.23 -9.47 -3.87
C ASP A 79 -3.71 -9.52 -3.44
N ALA A 80 -4.59 -8.88 -4.21
CA ALA A 80 -6.01 -8.75 -3.86
C ALA A 80 -6.70 -10.10 -3.57
N ASP A 81 -6.30 -11.14 -4.29
CA ASP A 81 -6.86 -12.49 -4.20
C ASP A 81 -6.18 -13.37 -3.15
N ARG A 82 -5.19 -12.83 -2.43
CA ARG A 82 -4.38 -13.55 -1.41
C ARG A 82 -3.70 -14.82 -1.94
N ARG A 83 -3.27 -14.78 -3.21
CA ARG A 83 -2.52 -15.86 -3.87
C ARG A 83 -1.04 -15.79 -3.55
N VAL A 84 -0.48 -14.57 -3.54
CA VAL A 84 0.96 -14.35 -3.43
C VAL A 84 1.25 -13.24 -2.41
N GLN A 85 2.22 -13.46 -1.53
CA GLN A 85 2.68 -12.47 -0.57
C GLN A 85 3.91 -11.73 -1.11
N ALA A 86 3.91 -10.39 -1.08
CA ALA A 86 5.06 -9.59 -1.50
C ALA A 86 5.97 -9.16 -0.33
N GLY A 87 5.44 -9.14 0.89
CA GLY A 87 6.18 -8.62 2.03
C GLY A 87 5.28 -8.35 3.24
N TYR A 88 5.75 -7.43 4.09
CA TYR A 88 5.08 -7.02 5.31
C TYR A 88 4.95 -5.50 5.40
N VAL A 89 3.91 -5.03 6.07
CA VAL A 89 3.89 -3.67 6.63
C VAL A 89 5.08 -3.54 7.60
N PRO A 90 5.87 -2.45 7.57
CA PRO A 90 6.95 -2.24 8.53
C PRO A 90 6.44 -2.35 9.97
N ALA A 91 7.19 -3.03 10.85
CA ALA A 91 6.75 -3.35 12.21
C ALA A 91 6.27 -2.13 13.01
N GLU A 92 6.98 -0.99 12.91
CA GLU A 92 6.59 0.27 13.57
C GLU A 92 5.21 0.78 13.11
N THR A 93 4.87 0.55 11.84
CA THR A 93 3.57 0.93 11.29
C THR A 93 2.51 -0.11 11.64
N ALA A 94 2.87 -1.39 11.58
CA ALA A 94 1.96 -2.50 11.85
C ALA A 94 1.44 -2.47 13.29
N ALA A 95 2.31 -2.19 14.27
CA ALA A 95 1.94 -2.02 15.67
C ALA A 95 0.95 -0.86 15.93
N GLY A 96 0.82 0.07 14.99
CA GLY A 96 -0.02 1.26 15.10
C GLY A 96 -1.30 1.24 14.26
N ILE A 97 -1.65 0.11 13.63
CA ILE A 97 -2.85 -0.01 12.80
C ILE A 97 -3.60 -1.32 13.06
N ASP A 98 -4.92 -1.25 12.93
CA ASP A 98 -5.79 -2.43 12.80
C ASP A 98 -5.93 -2.77 11.31
N ALA A 99 -5.44 -3.92 10.87
CA ALA A 99 -5.49 -4.30 9.46
C ALA A 99 -6.93 -4.32 8.90
N ASP A 100 -7.94 -4.65 9.72
CA ASP A 100 -9.32 -4.74 9.28
C ASP A 100 -9.99 -3.37 9.13
N ALA A 101 -9.43 -2.33 9.74
CA ALA A 101 -9.87 -0.94 9.62
C ALA A 101 -9.13 -0.16 8.51
N TRP A 102 -8.16 -0.79 7.84
CA TRP A 102 -7.34 -0.17 6.80
C TRP A 102 -7.45 -0.91 5.47
N GLN A 103 -7.07 -0.23 4.39
CA GLN A 103 -6.96 -0.78 3.04
C GLN A 103 -5.63 -0.36 2.42
N ALA A 104 -5.14 -1.14 1.45
CA ALA A 104 -3.86 -0.90 0.80
C ALA A 104 -3.96 -0.78 -0.72
N VAL A 105 -3.12 0.08 -1.29
CA VAL A 105 -2.94 0.26 -2.74
C VAL A 105 -1.45 0.35 -3.06
N SER A 106 -1.01 -0.35 -4.11
CA SER A 106 0.34 -0.18 -4.67
C SER A 106 0.46 1.20 -5.31
N LEU A 107 1.43 2.03 -4.91
CA LEU A 107 1.61 3.38 -5.45
C LEU A 107 2.76 3.47 -6.44
N LEU A 108 3.95 3.04 -6.04
CA LEU A 108 5.17 3.13 -6.85
C LEU A 108 5.95 1.82 -6.75
N GLU A 109 6.72 1.56 -7.79
CA GLU A 109 7.63 0.45 -7.89
C GLU A 109 9.07 0.95 -7.85
N PHE A 110 9.97 0.14 -7.31
CA PHE A 110 11.40 0.35 -7.43
C PHE A 110 11.98 -0.78 -8.27
N TYR A 111 12.85 -0.44 -9.22
CA TYR A 111 13.49 -1.40 -10.11
C TYR A 111 15.01 -1.36 -9.97
N GLU A 112 15.62 -2.54 -10.10
CA GLU A 112 17.05 -2.70 -10.37
C GLU A 112 17.17 -3.53 -11.65
N GLY A 113 17.67 -2.90 -12.73
CA GLY A 113 17.56 -3.48 -14.06
C GLY A 113 16.10 -3.64 -14.50
N ASP A 114 15.73 -4.85 -14.90
CA ASP A 114 14.39 -5.25 -15.32
C ASP A 114 13.53 -5.83 -14.19
N ARG A 115 14.10 -5.98 -12.97
CA ARG A 115 13.42 -6.61 -11.85
C ARG A 115 12.86 -5.59 -10.88
N ARG A 116 11.61 -5.80 -10.46
CA ARG A 116 11.02 -5.06 -9.34
C ARG A 116 11.74 -5.49 -8.05
N VAL A 117 12.30 -4.53 -7.31
CA VAL A 117 13.03 -4.77 -6.05
C VAL A 117 12.35 -4.14 -4.84
N GLY A 118 11.29 -3.37 -5.05
CA GLY A 118 10.51 -2.81 -3.96
C GLY A 118 9.17 -2.23 -4.39
N LEU A 119 8.35 -1.95 -3.38
CA LEU A 119 7.05 -1.29 -3.54
C LEU A 119 6.91 -0.17 -2.52
N ARG A 120 6.24 0.90 -2.93
CA ARG A 120 5.66 1.90 -2.04
C ARG A 120 4.16 1.74 -2.06
N LEU A 121 3.56 1.71 -0.87
CA LEU A 121 2.13 1.46 -0.68
C LEU A 121 1.45 2.65 -0.02
N LEU A 122 0.20 2.89 -0.41
CA LEU A 122 -0.75 3.69 0.36
C LEU A 122 -1.46 2.75 1.33
N LEU A 123 -1.45 3.09 2.61
CA LEU A 123 -2.42 2.62 3.58
C LEU A 123 -3.38 3.77 3.86
N ALA A 124 -4.68 3.50 3.77
CA ALA A 124 -5.74 4.46 4.09
C ALA A 124 -6.81 3.78 4.96
N PRO A 125 -7.64 4.55 5.70
CA PRO A 125 -8.83 4.00 6.34
C PRO A 125 -9.69 3.21 5.35
N LYS A 126 -10.29 2.11 5.78
CA LYS A 126 -11.07 1.20 4.91
C LYS A 126 -12.30 1.85 4.29
N ASP A 127 -12.83 2.90 4.91
CA ASP A 127 -13.94 3.69 4.36
C ASP A 127 -13.48 4.89 3.51
N ALA A 128 -12.16 5.08 3.36
CA ALA A 128 -11.61 6.04 2.42
C ALA A 128 -12.00 5.67 0.99
N TRP A 129 -12.45 6.66 0.23
CA TRP A 129 -12.66 6.50 -1.19
C TRP A 129 -11.34 6.76 -1.92
N ILE A 130 -10.92 5.83 -2.76
CA ILE A 130 -9.72 5.97 -3.59
C ILE A 130 -10.12 5.71 -5.05
N GLY A 131 -10.10 6.77 -5.85
CA GLY A 131 -10.35 6.71 -7.29
C GLY A 131 -9.06 6.66 -8.09
N ALA A 132 -9.02 5.83 -9.12
CA ALA A 132 -8.07 6.00 -10.22
C ALA A 132 -8.65 7.03 -11.21
N PRO A 133 -7.86 7.98 -11.74
CA PRO A 133 -8.32 8.92 -12.75
C PRO A 133 -8.85 8.12 -13.94
N ARG A 134 -9.98 8.59 -14.50
CA ARG A 134 -10.41 8.12 -15.81
C ARG A 134 -9.30 8.45 -16.81
N ALA A 135 -8.98 7.46 -17.64
CA ALA A 135 -8.12 7.64 -18.80
C ALA A 135 -8.64 8.77 -19.70
#